data_AF-A0A5E4MLJ8-F1
#
_entry.id   AF-A0A5E4MLJ8-F1
#
_cell.length_a   1.000
_cell.length_b   1.000
_cell.length_c   1.000
_cell.angle_alpha   90.00
_cell.angle_beta   90.00
_cell.angle_gamma   90.00
#
_symmetry.space_group_name_H-M   'P 1'
#
loop_
_entity.id
_entity.type
_entity.pdbx_description
1 polymer ?
#
loop_
_entity_poly.entity_id
_entity_poly.type
_entity_poly.pdbx_seq_one_letter_code
_entity_poly.pdbx_strand_id
1 'polypeptide(L)'
;METYDKLVKVFGDEVLSRAQMFRWHKNFKNDRESVGDEPRSGRPVEARTDNNVQRVRTLVHQDRRLTVRMLADELNLKRETVRKILTDDLSMKKLCAKMNIAVLPQAPYSPDMSSCDFFLFPQTKLAVKGTHFESITDIQNAVTRILQDIPVEAFQKCYESWKKRWNQCIGVGGEYFEGDHIDVS
;
A
#
# COMPACT_ATOMS: atom_id res chain seq x y z
N MET A 1 21.34 13.34 55.50
CA MET A 1 20.50 12.26 56.08
C MET A 1 19.13 12.79 56.51
N GLU A 2 18.97 14.09 56.76
CA GLU A 2 17.70 14.71 57.18
C GLU A 2 16.53 14.66 56.19
N THR A 3 16.75 14.65 54.87
CA THR A 3 15.67 14.73 53.87
C THR A 3 14.83 13.46 53.78
N TYR A 4 15.43 12.29 53.99
CA TYR A 4 14.71 11.02 54.03
C TYR A 4 13.80 10.93 55.26
N ASP A 5 14.34 11.27 56.43
CA ASP A 5 13.60 11.20 57.70
C ASP A 5 12.41 12.18 57.73
N LYS A 6 12.57 13.36 57.11
CA LYS A 6 11.48 14.33 56.90
C LYS A 6 10.39 13.78 55.98
N LEU A 7 10.74 13.07 54.91
CA LEU A 7 9.77 12.48 53.99
C LEU A 7 9.04 11.27 54.60
N VAL A 8 9.73 10.40 55.34
CA VAL A 8 9.11 9.27 56.07
C VAL A 8 8.10 9.78 57.09
N LYS A 9 8.41 10.88 57.79
CA LYS A 9 7.49 11.48 58.77
C LYS A 9 6.19 12.01 58.16
N VAL A 10 6.21 12.42 56.88
CA VAL A 10 5.04 13.01 56.19
C VAL A 10 4.27 11.95 55.39
N PHE A 11 4.97 11.02 54.74
CA PHE A 11 4.39 10.06 53.79
C PHE A 11 4.35 8.61 54.29
N GLY A 12 4.90 8.32 55.48
CA GLY A 12 4.86 6.99 56.09
C GLY A 12 5.42 5.90 55.17
N ASP A 13 4.63 4.84 54.99
CA ASP A 13 5.01 3.65 54.21
C ASP A 13 4.92 3.84 52.68
N GLU A 14 4.34 4.95 52.21
CA GLU A 14 4.25 5.27 50.77
C GLU A 14 5.51 5.99 50.23
N VAL A 15 6.51 6.21 51.10
CA VAL A 15 7.75 6.88 50.71
C VAL A 15 8.60 6.00 49.78
N LEU A 16 9.25 6.63 48.79
CA LEU A 16 10.25 5.97 47.97
C LEU A 16 11.31 5.30 48.84
N SER A 17 11.79 4.12 48.43
CA SER A 17 12.88 3.46 49.14
C SER A 17 14.09 4.38 49.25
N ARG A 18 14.85 4.24 50.34
CA ARG A 18 16.06 5.03 50.60
C ARG A 18 17.00 5.06 49.37
N ALA A 19 17.14 3.92 48.68
CA ALA A 19 17.95 3.80 47.47
C ALA A 19 17.40 4.59 46.27
N GLN A 20 16.07 4.63 46.08
CA GLN A 20 15.45 5.45 45.04
C GLN A 20 15.60 6.94 45.33
N MET A 21 15.42 7.36 46.58
CA MET A 21 15.61 8.76 46.99
C MET A 21 17.06 9.21 46.72
N PHE A 22 18.06 8.41 47.10
CA PHE A 22 19.46 8.73 46.81
C PHE A 22 19.76 8.81 45.32
N ARG A 23 19.15 7.96 44.51
CA ARG A 23 19.28 8.00 43.04
C ARG A 23 18.70 9.29 42.47
N TRP A 24 17.50 9.67 42.89
CA TRP A 24 16.87 10.93 42.49
C TRP A 24 17.66 12.15 42.95
N HIS A 25 18.11 12.17 44.20
CA HIS A 25 18.98 13.23 44.72
C HIS A 25 20.29 13.35 43.93
N LYS A 26 20.90 12.23 43.52
CA LYS A 26 22.07 12.23 42.63
C LYS A 26 21.73 12.79 41.24
N ASN A 27 20.59 12.41 40.67
CA ASN A 27 20.15 12.91 39.36
C ASN A 27 19.86 14.41 39.40
N PHE A 28 19.22 14.93 40.46
CA PHE A 28 19.00 16.36 40.64
C PHE A 28 20.30 17.15 40.81
N LYS A 29 21.31 16.56 41.48
CA LYS A 29 22.66 17.15 41.54
C LYS A 29 23.39 17.17 40.20
N ASN A 30 22.98 16.34 39.24
CA ASN A 30 23.51 16.28 37.89
C ASN A 30 22.61 17.06 36.91
N ASP A 31 22.00 18.15 37.38
CA ASP A 31 21.17 19.11 36.60
C ASP A 31 19.94 18.52 35.89
N ARG A 32 19.46 17.34 36.30
CA ARG A 32 18.20 16.77 35.79
C ARG A 32 17.02 17.37 36.54
N GLU A 33 16.25 18.24 35.89
CA GLU A 33 15.06 18.87 36.49
C GLU A 33 13.75 18.09 36.24
N SER A 34 13.76 17.10 35.33
CA SER A 34 12.57 16.32 34.96
C SER A 34 12.29 15.15 35.92
N VAL A 35 11.02 15.05 36.36
CA VAL A 35 10.49 13.96 37.21
C VAL A 35 9.95 12.79 36.38
N GLY A 36 9.83 12.93 35.05
CA GLY A 36 9.35 11.87 34.17
C GLY A 36 10.32 10.70 34.06
N ASP A 37 9.84 9.54 33.59
CA ASP A 37 10.70 8.42 33.21
C ASP A 37 11.57 8.82 32.00
N GLU A 38 12.84 8.42 32.01
CA GLU A 38 13.68 8.52 30.82
C GLU A 38 13.21 7.54 29.72
N PRO A 39 13.53 7.80 28.44
CA PRO A 39 13.25 6.87 27.36
C PRO A 39 13.79 5.49 27.75
N ARG A 40 12.86 4.55 28.01
CA ARG A 40 13.25 3.19 28.38
C ARG A 40 13.90 2.56 27.16
N SER A 41 15.10 1.99 27.33
CA SER A 41 15.69 1.10 26.36
C SER A 41 14.84 -0.17 26.27
N GLY A 42 13.81 -0.13 25.41
CA GLY A 42 13.02 -1.31 25.08
C GLY A 42 13.88 -2.38 24.40
N ARG A 43 13.37 -3.61 24.36
CA ARG A 43 14.01 -4.71 23.62
C ARG A 43 14.21 -4.29 22.16
N PRO A 44 15.44 -4.37 21.59
CA PRO A 44 15.62 -4.24 20.15
C PRO A 44 14.74 -5.30 19.48
N VAL A 45 13.81 -4.88 18.62
CA VAL A 45 13.10 -5.85 17.78
C VAL A 45 14.11 -6.24 16.71
N GLU A 46 14.90 -7.29 16.97
CA GLU A 46 15.99 -7.79 16.10
C GLU A 46 15.56 -7.95 14.63
N ALA A 47 14.27 -8.16 14.39
CA ALA A 47 13.70 -8.31 13.06
C ALA A 47 13.50 -6.97 12.29
N ARG A 48 13.29 -5.83 12.97
CA ARG A 48 13.10 -4.48 12.37
C ARG A 48 14.34 -3.61 12.55
N THR A 49 15.52 -4.15 12.24
CA THR A 49 16.76 -3.36 12.21
C THR A 49 16.81 -2.48 10.96
N ASP A 50 17.53 -1.36 11.02
CA ASP A 50 17.72 -0.45 9.88
C ASP A 50 18.26 -1.18 8.64
N ASN A 51 19.11 -2.19 8.84
CA ASN A 51 19.59 -3.07 7.78
C ASN A 51 18.45 -3.84 7.09
N ASN A 52 17.53 -4.44 7.85
CA ASN A 52 16.39 -5.14 7.29
C ASN A 52 15.40 -4.19 6.62
N VAL A 53 15.20 -2.99 7.19
CA VAL A 53 14.38 -1.93 6.57
C VAL A 53 14.96 -1.53 5.21
N GLN A 54 16.27 -1.33 5.14
CA GLN A 54 16.94 -0.95 3.90
C GLN A 54 16.90 -2.08 2.86
N ARG A 55 17.07 -3.35 3.27
CA ARG A 55 16.94 -4.50 2.37
C ARG A 55 15.53 -4.62 1.78
N VAL A 56 14.48 -4.48 2.62
CA VAL A 56 13.08 -4.44 2.15
C VAL A 56 12.89 -3.28 1.19
N ARG A 57 13.41 -2.09 1.51
CA ARG A 57 13.31 -0.90 0.65
C ARG A 57 13.93 -1.14 -0.72
N THR A 58 15.15 -1.69 -0.77
CA THR A 58 15.84 -1.98 -2.03
C THR A 58 15.05 -2.95 -2.91
N LEU A 59 14.58 -4.07 -2.35
CA LEU A 59 13.83 -5.06 -3.11
C LEU A 59 12.53 -4.50 -3.69
N VAL A 60 11.79 -3.70 -2.90
CA VAL A 60 10.54 -3.09 -3.38
C VAL A 60 10.77 -2.03 -4.46
N HIS A 61 11.91 -1.32 -4.42
CA HIS A 61 12.27 -0.36 -5.47
C HIS A 61 12.73 -1.05 -6.76
N GLN A 62 13.32 -2.24 -6.66
CA GLN A 62 13.75 -3.03 -7.82
C GLN A 62 12.56 -3.73 -8.49
N ASP A 63 11.67 -4.34 -7.71
CA ASP A 63 10.46 -4.98 -8.22
C ASP A 63 9.25 -4.70 -7.34
N ARG A 64 8.34 -3.89 -7.88
CA ARG A 64 7.09 -3.50 -7.23
C ARG A 64 6.06 -4.64 -7.15
N ARG A 65 6.26 -5.75 -7.86
CA ARG A 65 5.35 -6.91 -7.88
C ARG A 65 5.63 -7.89 -6.74
N LEU A 66 6.73 -7.72 -6.00
CA LEU A 66 7.07 -8.57 -4.86
C LEU A 66 6.00 -8.48 -3.76
N THR A 67 5.42 -9.64 -3.44
CA THR A 67 4.44 -9.74 -2.35
C THR A 67 5.13 -9.79 -0.99
N VAL A 68 4.41 -9.49 0.09
CA VAL A 68 4.89 -9.65 1.48
C VAL A 68 5.43 -11.06 1.74
N ARG A 69 4.85 -12.08 1.09
CA ARG A 69 5.33 -13.47 1.21
C ARG A 69 6.71 -13.64 0.56
N MET A 70 6.86 -13.18 -0.68
CA MET A 70 8.14 -13.29 -1.41
C MET A 70 9.27 -12.53 -0.68
N LEU A 71 8.98 -11.33 -0.18
CA LEU A 71 9.94 -10.55 0.61
C LEU A 71 10.31 -11.23 1.93
N ALA A 72 9.35 -11.88 2.59
CA ALA A 72 9.59 -12.63 3.82
C ALA A 72 10.49 -13.84 3.57
N ASP A 73 10.24 -14.58 2.50
CA ASP A 73 11.02 -15.76 2.12
C ASP A 73 12.44 -15.36 1.71
N GLU A 74 12.60 -14.31 0.88
CA GLU A 74 13.89 -13.80 0.40
C GLU A 74 14.77 -13.24 1.54
N LEU A 75 14.15 -12.54 2.48
CA LEU A 75 14.88 -11.90 3.58
C LEU A 75 14.99 -12.79 4.82
N ASN A 76 14.40 -13.98 4.79
CA ASN A 76 14.24 -14.88 5.94
C ASN A 76 13.65 -14.15 7.16
N LEU A 77 12.61 -13.34 6.92
CA LEU A 77 11.90 -12.57 7.93
C LEU A 77 10.48 -13.10 8.09
N LYS A 78 9.92 -12.93 9.29
CA LYS A 78 8.48 -13.18 9.48
C LYS A 78 7.68 -12.21 8.61
N ARG A 79 6.63 -12.70 7.95
CA ARG A 79 5.70 -11.90 7.12
C ARG A 79 5.17 -10.67 7.85
N GLU A 80 4.92 -10.80 9.15
CA GLU A 80 4.44 -9.70 9.99
C GLU A 80 5.49 -8.60 10.19
N THR A 81 6.78 -8.98 10.28
CA THR A 81 7.88 -8.02 10.33
C THR A 81 7.96 -7.25 9.01
N VAL A 82 7.93 -7.95 7.88
CA VAL A 82 7.95 -7.31 6.55
C VAL A 82 6.73 -6.40 6.38
N ARG A 83 5.54 -6.82 6.81
CA ARG A 83 4.33 -6.00 6.79
C ARG A 83 4.52 -4.71 7.59
N LYS A 84 5.03 -4.79 8.82
CA LYS A 84 5.32 -3.61 9.67
C LYS A 84 6.40 -2.71 9.08
N ILE A 85 7.45 -3.26 8.49
CA ILE A 85 8.48 -2.46 7.81
C ILE A 85 7.86 -1.69 6.64
N LEU A 86 7.05 -2.36 5.81
CA LEU A 86 6.38 -1.69 4.70
C LEU A 86 5.43 -0.59 5.18
N THR A 87 4.60 -0.85 6.20
CA THR A 87 3.56 0.10 6.64
C THR A 87 4.08 1.20 7.57
N ASP A 88 4.93 0.86 8.53
CA ASP A 88 5.31 1.74 9.64
C ASP A 88 6.64 2.46 9.31
N ASP A 89 7.64 1.73 8.80
CA ASP A 89 8.98 2.29 8.52
C ASP A 89 9.05 2.95 7.13
N LEU A 90 8.44 2.34 6.11
CA LEU A 90 8.44 2.83 4.73
C LEU A 90 7.17 3.61 4.36
N SER A 91 6.19 3.71 5.27
CA SER A 91 4.91 4.40 5.05
C SER A 91 4.18 3.96 3.77
N MET A 92 4.43 2.74 3.31
CA MET A 92 3.80 2.18 2.11
C MET A 92 2.40 1.74 2.45
N LYS A 93 1.43 2.39 1.80
CA LYS A 93 0.01 2.03 1.85
C LYS A 93 -0.40 1.48 0.50
N LYS A 94 -1.39 0.57 0.49
CA LYS A 94 -2.04 0.15 -0.75
C LYS A 94 -2.53 1.41 -1.47
N LEU A 95 -2.13 1.60 -2.73
CA LEU A 95 -2.42 2.82 -3.49
C LEU A 95 -3.92 3.15 -3.51
N CYS A 96 -4.78 2.16 -3.78
CA CYS A 96 -6.23 2.37 -3.81
C CYS A 96 -6.75 2.91 -2.47
N ALA A 97 -6.28 2.35 -1.34
CA ALA A 97 -6.67 2.83 -0.02
C ALA A 97 -6.13 4.22 0.30
N LYS A 98 -4.89 4.54 -0.12
CA LYS A 98 -4.29 5.87 0.05
C LYS A 98 -5.05 6.94 -0.75
N MET A 99 -5.44 6.61 -1.97
CA MET A 99 -6.13 7.51 -2.89
C MET A 99 -7.64 7.52 -2.71
N ASN A 100 -8.17 6.78 -1.72
CA ASN A 100 -9.60 6.58 -1.50
C ASN A 100 -10.37 6.13 -2.76
N ILE A 101 -9.72 5.28 -3.57
CA ILE A 101 -10.31 4.73 -4.80
C ILE A 101 -11.08 3.48 -4.42
N ALA A 102 -12.40 3.51 -4.64
CA ALA A 102 -13.26 2.34 -4.51
C ALA A 102 -12.86 1.29 -5.55
N VAL A 103 -12.56 0.08 -5.08
CA VAL A 103 -12.27 -1.06 -5.96
C VAL A 103 -13.59 -1.75 -6.25
N LEU A 104 -13.99 -1.73 -7.52
CA LEU A 104 -15.18 -2.44 -7.97
C LEU A 104 -14.89 -3.95 -8.02
N PRO A 105 -15.82 -4.81 -7.54
CA PRO A 105 -15.68 -6.24 -7.67
C PRO A 105 -15.78 -6.62 -9.15
N GLN A 106 -14.83 -7.44 -9.62
CA GLN A 106 -14.83 -8.01 -10.97
C GLN A 106 -14.82 -9.53 -10.85
N ALA A 107 -15.79 -10.19 -11.50
CA ALA A 107 -15.87 -11.63 -11.51
C ALA A 107 -14.69 -12.25 -12.29
N PRO A 108 -14.18 -13.41 -11.86
CA PRO A 108 -13.17 -14.14 -12.63
C PRO A 108 -13.68 -14.45 -14.03
N TYR A 109 -12.79 -14.37 -15.03
CA TYR A 109 -13.08 -14.71 -16.42
C TYR A 109 -14.20 -13.88 -17.08
N SER A 110 -14.45 -12.64 -16.67
CA SER A 110 -15.48 -11.78 -17.29
C SER A 110 -14.90 -10.64 -18.15
N PRO A 111 -14.28 -10.94 -19.33
CA PRO A 111 -13.78 -9.90 -20.23
C PRO A 111 -14.92 -9.08 -20.87
N ASP A 112 -16.08 -9.70 -21.07
CA ASP A 112 -17.33 -9.05 -21.51
C ASP A 112 -17.80 -7.94 -20.56
N MET A 113 -17.35 -7.98 -19.30
CA MET A 113 -17.63 -6.98 -18.27
C MET A 113 -16.52 -5.96 -18.04
N SER A 114 -15.41 -6.08 -18.77
CA SER A 114 -14.23 -5.20 -18.67
C SER A 114 -14.22 -4.19 -19.82
N SER A 115 -14.29 -2.90 -19.50
CA SER A 115 -14.25 -1.82 -20.50
C SER A 115 -12.98 -1.83 -21.35
N CYS A 116 -11.86 -2.33 -20.80
CA CYS A 116 -10.64 -2.49 -21.58
C CYS A 116 -10.81 -3.54 -22.67
N ASP A 117 -11.42 -4.67 -22.33
CA ASP A 117 -11.52 -5.83 -23.22
C ASP A 117 -12.61 -5.65 -24.29
N PHE A 118 -13.79 -5.13 -23.93
CA PHE A 118 -14.87 -4.95 -24.90
C PHE A 118 -14.80 -3.64 -25.69
N PHE A 119 -14.05 -2.63 -25.23
CA PHE A 119 -14.00 -1.31 -25.88
C PHE A 119 -12.59 -0.88 -26.26
N LEU A 120 -11.65 -0.74 -25.32
CA LEU A 120 -10.36 -0.09 -25.59
C LEU A 120 -9.42 -0.93 -26.48
N PHE A 121 -9.25 -2.21 -26.17
CA PHE A 121 -8.36 -3.10 -26.91
C PHE A 121 -8.83 -3.38 -28.33
N PRO A 122 -10.13 -3.52 -28.63
CA PRO A 122 -10.61 -3.59 -30.01
C PRO A 122 -10.15 -2.40 -30.86
N GLN A 123 -10.22 -1.17 -30.34
CA GLN A 123 -9.81 0.04 -31.06
C GLN A 123 -8.33 -0.02 -31.44
N THR A 124 -7.46 -0.31 -30.47
CA THR A 124 -6.02 -0.39 -30.72
C THR A 124 -5.66 -1.59 -31.60
N LYS A 125 -6.24 -2.76 -31.33
CA LYS A 125 -5.96 -4.01 -32.05
C LYS A 125 -6.38 -3.95 -33.51
N LEU A 126 -7.53 -3.35 -33.82
CA LEU A 126 -8.00 -3.18 -35.20
C LEU A 126 -7.10 -2.19 -35.96
N ALA A 127 -6.75 -1.06 -35.33
CA ALA A 127 -5.93 -0.04 -35.95
C ALA A 127 -4.49 -0.51 -36.25
N VAL A 128 -3.93 -1.38 -35.42
CA VAL A 128 -2.57 -1.95 -35.64
C VAL A 128 -2.61 -3.31 -36.37
N LYS A 129 -3.77 -3.76 -36.82
CA LYS A 129 -3.89 -5.08 -37.45
C LYS A 129 -3.16 -5.08 -38.80
N GLY A 130 -2.18 -5.98 -38.93
CA GLY A 130 -1.42 -6.16 -40.17
C GLY A 130 -0.29 -5.14 -40.37
N THR A 131 -0.06 -4.23 -39.42
CA THR A 131 1.09 -3.32 -39.45
C THR A 131 2.31 -3.98 -38.82
N HIS A 132 3.45 -3.97 -39.52
CA HIS A 132 4.75 -4.34 -38.94
C HIS A 132 5.41 -3.11 -38.34
N PHE A 133 6.02 -3.26 -37.16
CA PHE A 133 6.77 -2.18 -36.51
C PHE A 133 8.22 -2.62 -36.31
N GLU A 134 9.15 -1.76 -36.69
CA GLU A 134 10.59 -2.05 -36.60
C GLU A 134 11.14 -1.83 -35.18
N SER A 135 10.43 -1.06 -34.33
CA SER A 135 10.85 -0.77 -32.96
C SER A 135 9.71 -0.66 -31.96
N ILE A 136 10.03 -0.83 -30.68
CA ILE A 136 9.09 -0.61 -29.56
C ILE A 136 8.62 0.85 -29.54
N THR A 137 9.49 1.80 -29.88
CA THR A 137 9.17 3.23 -29.93
C THR A 137 8.10 3.51 -30.97
N ASP A 138 8.15 2.86 -32.12
CA ASP A 138 7.15 3.02 -33.18
C ASP A 138 5.78 2.49 -32.74
N ILE A 139 5.76 1.35 -32.04
CA ILE A 139 4.54 0.80 -31.44
C ILE A 139 3.95 1.78 -30.43
N GLN A 140 4.78 2.32 -29.53
CA GLN A 140 4.35 3.28 -28.51
C GLN A 140 3.76 4.54 -29.15
N ASN A 141 4.41 5.09 -30.17
CA ASN A 141 3.94 6.27 -30.89
C ASN A 141 2.61 5.99 -31.62
N ALA A 142 2.48 4.86 -32.30
CA ALA A 142 1.27 4.47 -33.01
C ALA A 142 0.09 4.28 -32.05
N VAL A 143 0.29 3.50 -30.98
CA VAL A 143 -0.75 3.28 -29.96
C VAL A 143 -1.14 4.59 -29.27
N THR A 144 -0.16 5.46 -28.98
CA THR A 144 -0.45 6.78 -28.37
C THR A 144 -1.35 7.64 -29.25
N ARG A 145 -1.09 7.68 -30.57
CA ARG A 145 -1.95 8.41 -31.52
C ARG A 145 -3.37 7.84 -31.53
N ILE A 146 -3.51 6.51 -31.64
CA ILE A 146 -4.82 5.86 -31.61
C ILE A 146 -5.59 6.25 -30.35
N LEU A 147 -4.95 6.22 -29.18
CA LEU A 147 -5.59 6.59 -27.92
C LEU A 147 -5.95 8.07 -27.84
N GLN A 148 -5.16 8.96 -28.43
CA GLN A 148 -5.43 10.40 -28.49
C GLN A 148 -6.58 10.74 -29.44
N ASP A 149 -6.76 9.94 -30.49
CA ASP A 149 -7.82 10.11 -31.49
C ASP A 149 -9.19 9.59 -31.01
N ILE A 150 -9.26 8.87 -29.87
CA ILE A 150 -10.54 8.42 -29.32
C ILE A 150 -11.31 9.64 -28.78
N PRO A 151 -12.49 9.95 -29.35
CA PRO A 151 -13.28 11.09 -28.89
C PRO A 151 -13.81 10.87 -27.48
N VAL A 152 -13.96 11.96 -26.71
CA VAL A 152 -14.44 11.90 -25.32
C VAL A 152 -15.83 11.24 -25.25
N GLU A 153 -16.66 11.48 -26.25
CA GLU A 153 -18.01 10.92 -26.37
C GLU A 153 -18.00 9.39 -26.47
N ALA A 154 -16.92 8.78 -27.01
CA ALA A 154 -16.79 7.34 -27.07
C ALA A 154 -16.61 6.73 -25.67
N PHE A 155 -15.91 7.41 -24.75
CA PHE A 155 -15.81 6.96 -23.36
C PHE A 155 -17.15 7.05 -22.64
N GLN A 156 -17.94 8.10 -22.89
CA GLN A 156 -19.30 8.20 -22.34
C GLN A 156 -20.19 7.07 -22.87
N LYS A 157 -20.15 6.77 -24.17
CA LYS A 157 -20.86 5.63 -24.76
C LYS A 157 -20.42 4.30 -24.15
N CYS A 158 -19.12 4.10 -23.97
CA CYS A 158 -18.56 2.92 -23.31
C CYS A 158 -19.12 2.73 -21.90
N TYR A 159 -19.22 3.82 -21.11
CA TYR A 159 -19.80 3.77 -19.77
C TYR A 159 -21.28 3.37 -19.79
N GLU A 160 -22.07 3.89 -20.74
CA GLU A 160 -23.48 3.48 -20.89
C GLU A 160 -23.62 2.02 -21.37
N SER A 161 -22.78 1.58 -22.31
CA SER A 161 -22.71 0.16 -22.71
C SER A 161 -22.35 -0.74 -21.53
N TRP A 162 -21.46 -0.29 -20.64
CA TRP A 162 -21.10 -1.06 -19.46
C TRP A 162 -22.30 -1.30 -18.52
N LYS A 163 -23.16 -0.29 -18.31
CA LYS A 163 -24.41 -0.46 -17.54
C LYS A 163 -25.36 -1.45 -18.21
N LYS A 164 -25.50 -1.39 -19.54
CA LYS A 164 -26.34 -2.32 -20.30
C LYS A 164 -25.83 -3.76 -20.16
N ARG A 165 -24.52 -3.96 -20.28
CA ARG A 165 -23.85 -5.25 -20.08
C ARG A 165 -24.07 -5.82 -18.69
N TRP A 166 -24.05 -4.99 -17.64
CA TRP A 166 -24.41 -5.45 -16.30
C TRP A 166 -25.85 -5.95 -16.23
N ASN A 167 -26.79 -5.22 -16.80
CA ASN A 167 -28.19 -5.65 -16.83
C ASN A 167 -28.39 -6.94 -17.64
N GLN A 168 -27.66 -7.11 -18.75
CA GLN A 168 -27.67 -8.34 -19.55
C GLN A 168 -27.12 -9.51 -18.76
N CYS A 169 -25.96 -9.35 -18.11
CA CYS A 169 -25.34 -10.37 -17.26
C CYS A 169 -26.30 -10.85 -16.16
N ILE A 170 -27.03 -9.93 -15.53
CA ILE A 170 -28.07 -10.27 -14.54
C ILE A 170 -29.22 -11.03 -15.21
N GLY A 171 -29.69 -10.58 -16.38
CA GLY A 171 -30.78 -11.19 -17.12
C GLY A 171 -30.51 -12.63 -17.59
N VAL A 172 -29.24 -12.95 -17.87
CA VAL A 172 -28.80 -14.30 -18.28
C VAL A 172 -28.24 -15.13 -17.11
N GLY A 173 -28.40 -14.65 -15.88
CA GLY A 173 -28.00 -15.40 -14.68
C GLY A 173 -26.48 -15.57 -14.50
N GLY A 174 -25.67 -14.68 -15.09
CA GLY A 174 -24.21 -14.73 -15.01
C GLY A 174 -23.53 -15.50 -16.15
N GLU A 175 -24.29 -16.07 -17.09
CA GLU A 175 -23.74 -16.66 -18.31
C GLU A 175 -23.15 -15.60 -19.26
N TYR A 176 -22.28 -16.03 -20.17
CA TYR A 176 -21.78 -15.15 -21.23
C TYR A 176 -22.90 -14.79 -22.21
N PHE A 177 -22.80 -13.59 -22.76
CA PHE A 177 -23.69 -13.09 -23.80
C PHE A 177 -22.88 -12.49 -24.95
N GLU A 178 -23.45 -12.50 -26.16
CA GLU A 178 -22.80 -11.90 -27.33
C GLU A 178 -22.69 -10.38 -27.16
N GLY A 179 -21.52 -9.84 -27.52
CA GLY A 179 -21.23 -8.42 -27.36
C GLY A 179 -21.96 -7.55 -28.39
N ASP A 180 -22.23 -6.29 -28.01
CA ASP A 180 -22.70 -5.27 -28.95
C ASP A 180 -21.74 -5.17 -30.15
N HIS A 181 -22.27 -5.18 -31.39
CA HIS A 181 -21.51 -4.73 -32.56
C HIS A 181 -21.22 -3.24 -32.37
N ILE A 182 -20.02 -2.92 -31.88
CA ILE A 182 -19.54 -1.54 -31.79
C ILE A 182 -19.25 -1.11 -33.22
N ASP A 183 -20.18 -0.38 -33.82
CA ASP A 183 -19.95 0.26 -35.11
C ASP A 183 -18.81 1.26 -34.94
N VAL A 184 -17.72 1.00 -35.65
CA VAL A 184 -16.48 1.81 -35.59
C VAL A 184 -16.50 2.91 -36.66
N SER A 185 -17.69 3.23 -37.19
CA SER A 185 -17.92 4.24 -38.23
C SER A 185 -18.02 5.65 -37.66
#